data_AF-A0A0F9R0L7-F1
#
_entry.id   AF-A0A0F9R0L7-F1
#
_cell.length_a   1.000
_cell.length_b   1.000
_cell.length_c   1.000
_cell.angle_alpha   90.00
_cell.angle_beta   90.00
_cell.angle_gamma   90.00
#
_symmetry.space_group_name_H-M   'P 1'
#
loop_
_entity.id
_entity.type
_entity.pdbx_description
1 polymer ?
#
loop_
_entity_poly.entity_id
_entity_poly.type
_entity_poly.pdbx_seq_one_letter_code
_entity_poly.pdbx_strand_id
1 'polypeptide(L)'
;MKQTGTLLTFLLASLILLTSCASAPTAPKTTEVIVPSWYSTPPVDANYLFVPATALSQDLQHAVNTAKEEARVGIARDMRVKIQAMFKRFREETGVGEDAEFLSMETDASKSIVSETLVGCKARTQKILREGTLYRVYVLMELPIGAANAEMLAKIKENERMYTRYRASEAFKELEEEVEKYEKIKK
;
A
#
# COMPACT_ATOMS: atom_id res chain seq x y z
N MET A 1 -5.89 11.91 -88.97
CA MET A 1 -5.51 10.82 -88.04
C MET A 1 -5.41 11.38 -86.63
N LYS A 2 -6.10 10.74 -85.69
CA LYS A 2 -5.83 10.63 -84.25
C LYS A 2 -5.72 11.92 -83.41
N GLN A 3 -6.82 12.36 -82.77
CA GLN A 3 -6.71 13.11 -81.49
C GLN A 3 -7.99 13.18 -80.61
N THR A 4 -8.92 12.23 -80.68
CA THR A 4 -10.17 12.27 -79.88
C THR A 4 -10.35 11.12 -78.90
N GLY A 5 -9.36 10.22 -78.76
CA GLY A 5 -9.48 9.02 -77.92
C GLY A 5 -8.91 9.10 -76.50
N THR A 6 -8.12 10.14 -76.17
CA THR A 6 -7.31 10.14 -74.94
C THR A 6 -7.86 11.02 -73.80
N LEU A 7 -8.95 11.75 -74.04
CA LEU A 7 -9.57 12.62 -73.03
C LEU A 7 -10.73 11.95 -72.26
N LEU A 8 -11.27 10.85 -72.78
CA LEU A 8 -12.38 10.13 -72.14
C LEU A 8 -11.90 9.03 -71.16
N THR A 9 -10.63 8.62 -71.24
CA THR A 9 -10.05 7.61 -70.33
C THR A 9 -9.51 8.21 -69.03
N PHE A 10 -9.31 9.53 -68.95
CA PHE A 10 -8.91 10.19 -67.70
C PHE A 10 -10.08 10.56 -66.78
N LEU A 11 -11.32 10.58 -67.29
CA LEU A 11 -12.51 10.92 -66.50
C LEU A 11 -13.12 9.71 -65.74
N LEU A 12 -12.70 8.49 -66.08
CA LEU A 12 -13.19 7.26 -65.45
C LEU A 12 -12.25 6.69 -64.39
N ALA A 13 -11.03 7.24 -64.26
CA ALA A 13 -10.03 6.80 -63.30
C ALA A 13 -10.09 7.54 -61.94
N SER A 14 -10.97 8.54 -61.80
CA SER A 14 -11.13 9.35 -60.58
C SER A 14 -12.26 8.88 -59.64
N LEU A 15 -12.97 7.79 -59.97
CA LEU A 15 -14.12 7.31 -59.19
C LEU A 15 -13.82 6.09 -58.29
N ILE A 16 -12.54 5.76 -58.05
CA ILE A 16 -12.12 4.67 -57.14
C ILE A 16 -11.43 5.23 -55.88
N LEU A 17 -11.89 6.39 -55.41
CA LEU A 17 -11.60 6.89 -54.07
C LEU A 17 -12.91 6.84 -53.30
N LEU A 18 -12.87 6.30 -52.08
CA LEU A 18 -13.97 6.16 -51.10
C LEU A 18 -14.58 4.76 -50.92
N THR A 19 -13.78 3.68 -50.93
CA THR A 19 -14.06 2.55 -50.01
C THR A 19 -13.35 2.83 -48.68
N SER A 20 -13.92 3.77 -47.93
CA SER A 20 -13.66 3.91 -46.51
C SER A 20 -14.28 2.69 -45.83
N CYS A 21 -13.46 1.73 -45.41
CA CYS A 21 -13.86 0.81 -44.36
C CYS A 21 -14.09 1.64 -43.10
N ALA A 22 -15.32 2.11 -42.91
CA ALA A 22 -15.81 2.57 -41.63
C ALA A 22 -15.97 1.35 -40.71
N SER A 23 -14.85 0.77 -40.29
CA SER A 23 -14.82 0.03 -39.04
C SER A 23 -15.05 1.06 -37.94
N ALA A 24 -16.30 1.18 -37.51
CA ALA A 24 -16.62 1.94 -36.31
C ALA A 24 -15.63 1.52 -35.22
N PRO A 25 -14.92 2.45 -34.54
CA PRO A 25 -14.22 2.10 -33.33
C PRO A 25 -15.32 1.57 -32.41
N THR A 26 -15.35 0.25 -32.19
CA THR A 26 -16.12 -0.29 -31.10
C THR A 26 -15.53 0.39 -29.89
N ALA A 27 -16.26 1.35 -29.32
CA ALA A 27 -15.88 1.95 -28.06
C ALA A 27 -15.48 0.79 -27.16
N PRO A 28 -14.27 0.77 -26.59
CA PRO A 28 -13.84 -0.34 -25.76
C PRO A 28 -14.97 -0.54 -24.76
N LYS A 29 -15.62 -1.72 -24.82
CA LYS A 29 -16.63 -2.09 -23.83
C LYS A 29 -15.97 -1.76 -22.51
N THR A 30 -16.54 -0.83 -21.76
CA THR A 30 -15.99 -0.44 -20.47
C THR A 30 -15.99 -1.73 -19.65
N THR A 31 -14.85 -2.42 -19.62
CA THR A 31 -14.68 -3.62 -18.83
C THR A 31 -14.74 -3.09 -17.42
N GLU A 32 -15.93 -3.17 -16.84
CA GLU A 32 -16.17 -2.74 -15.48
C GLU A 32 -15.17 -3.50 -14.61
N VAL A 33 -14.16 -2.78 -14.10
CA VAL A 33 -13.12 -3.39 -13.28
C VAL A 33 -13.79 -3.75 -11.97
N ILE A 34 -13.98 -5.06 -11.73
CA ILE A 34 -14.67 -5.56 -10.54
C ILE A 34 -13.76 -5.40 -9.33
N VAL A 35 -13.75 -4.22 -8.72
CA VAL A 35 -12.96 -3.95 -7.51
C VAL A 35 -13.66 -4.55 -6.29
N PRO A 36 -12.97 -5.32 -5.44
CA PRO A 36 -13.53 -5.76 -4.16
C PRO A 36 -13.88 -4.57 -3.26
N SER A 37 -15.01 -4.61 -2.56
CA SER A 37 -15.41 -3.52 -1.65
C SER A 37 -14.37 -3.23 -0.57
N TRP A 38 -13.76 -4.27 -0.01
CA TRP A 38 -12.69 -4.15 1.00
C TRP A 38 -11.40 -3.51 0.47
N TYR A 39 -11.21 -3.42 -0.85
CA TYR A 39 -10.08 -2.71 -1.44
C TYR A 39 -10.35 -1.20 -1.44
N SER A 40 -11.56 -0.80 -1.84
CA SER A 40 -11.99 0.61 -1.86
C SER A 40 -12.29 1.15 -0.46
N THR A 41 -12.73 0.29 0.45
CA THR A 41 -13.05 0.64 1.83
C THR A 41 -12.50 -0.45 2.75
N PRO A 42 -11.20 -0.40 3.06
CA PRO A 42 -10.59 -1.31 4.02
C PRO A 42 -11.30 -1.26 5.36
N PRO A 43 -11.41 -2.40 6.07
CA PRO A 43 -11.93 -2.40 7.42
C PRO A 43 -11.05 -1.56 8.35
N VAL A 44 -11.64 -1.03 9.41
CA VAL A 44 -10.95 -0.32 10.49
C VAL A 44 -11.07 -1.17 11.75
N ASP A 45 -9.96 -1.38 12.44
CA ASP A 45 -9.89 -2.13 13.70
C ASP A 45 -8.84 -1.48 14.61
N ALA A 46 -9.07 -1.53 15.91
CA ALA A 46 -8.16 -0.95 16.89
C ALA A 46 -6.87 -1.77 17.06
N ASN A 47 -6.93 -3.08 16.82
CA ASN A 47 -5.84 -4.03 17.03
C ASN A 47 -5.10 -4.40 15.75
N TYR A 48 -5.62 -4.02 14.58
CA TYR A 48 -5.04 -4.37 13.28
C TYR A 48 -4.93 -3.16 12.37
N LEU A 49 -3.79 -3.08 11.68
CA LEU A 49 -3.64 -2.22 10.52
C LEU A 49 -4.01 -3.01 9.26
N PHE A 50 -4.84 -2.45 8.38
CA PHE A 50 -5.17 -3.05 7.10
C PHE A 50 -4.70 -2.18 5.95
N VAL A 51 -4.03 -2.80 4.97
CA VAL A 51 -3.59 -2.11 3.77
C VAL A 51 -3.99 -2.92 2.53
N PRO A 52 -4.84 -2.36 1.66
CA PRO A 52 -5.14 -2.96 0.37
C PRO A 52 -4.02 -2.68 -0.64
N ALA A 53 -3.74 -3.61 -1.54
CA ALA A 53 -2.89 -3.38 -2.71
C ALA A 53 -3.34 -4.22 -3.90
N THR A 54 -2.89 -3.84 -5.10
CA THR A 54 -3.21 -4.57 -6.33
C THR A 54 -2.06 -4.57 -7.29
N ALA A 55 -1.85 -5.69 -7.97
CA ALA A 55 -0.87 -5.80 -9.04
C ALA A 55 -1.47 -6.51 -10.25
N LEU A 56 -0.84 -6.30 -11.41
CA LEU A 56 -1.23 -6.87 -12.70
C LEU A 56 -0.01 -7.56 -13.31
N SER A 57 -0.15 -8.82 -13.74
CA SER A 57 0.91 -9.52 -14.48
C SER A 57 0.36 -10.62 -15.37
N GLN A 58 1.12 -11.01 -16.39
CA GLN A 58 0.86 -12.22 -17.19
C GLN A 58 1.06 -13.51 -16.36
N ASP A 59 1.97 -13.47 -15.40
CA ASP A 59 2.20 -14.56 -14.46
C ASP A 59 1.42 -14.32 -13.16
N LEU A 60 0.56 -15.28 -12.81
CA LEU A 60 -0.30 -15.16 -11.63
C LEU A 60 0.52 -15.06 -10.34
N GLN A 61 1.56 -15.88 -10.19
CA GLN A 61 2.35 -15.92 -8.97
C GLN A 61 3.10 -14.61 -8.76
N HIS A 62 3.64 -14.03 -9.84
CA HIS A 62 4.25 -12.72 -9.83
C HIS A 62 3.25 -11.64 -9.42
N ALA A 63 2.04 -11.60 -10.00
CA ALA A 63 1.01 -10.65 -9.59
C ALA A 63 0.64 -10.78 -8.11
N VAL A 64 0.51 -12.01 -7.59
CA VAL A 64 0.25 -12.26 -6.16
C VAL A 64 1.38 -11.72 -5.28
N ASN A 65 2.63 -12.01 -5.64
CA ASN A 65 3.79 -11.59 -4.86
C ASN A 65 3.94 -10.06 -4.85
N THR A 66 3.82 -9.42 -6.01
CA THR A 66 3.91 -7.96 -6.13
C THR A 66 2.81 -7.27 -5.33
N ALA A 67 1.56 -7.73 -5.42
CA ALA A 67 0.47 -7.15 -4.65
C ALA A 67 0.70 -7.28 -3.13
N LYS A 68 1.19 -8.43 -2.65
CA LYS A 68 1.52 -8.63 -1.23
C LYS A 68 2.67 -7.72 -0.78
N GLU A 69 3.68 -7.54 -1.61
CA GLU A 69 4.84 -6.71 -1.27
C GLU A 69 4.46 -5.22 -1.23
N GLU A 70 3.68 -4.73 -2.20
CA GLU A 70 3.17 -3.37 -2.17
C GLU A 70 2.35 -3.07 -0.91
N ALA A 71 1.50 -4.01 -0.49
CA ALA A 71 0.75 -3.87 0.75
C ALA A 71 1.66 -3.88 1.99
N ARG A 72 2.73 -4.70 2.01
CA ARG A 72 3.73 -4.68 3.11
C ARG A 72 4.47 -3.35 3.19
N VAL A 73 4.85 -2.77 2.06
CA VAL A 73 5.45 -1.43 2.00
C VAL A 73 4.47 -0.38 2.54
N GLY A 74 3.20 -0.46 2.18
CA GLY A 74 2.16 0.40 2.73
C GLY A 74 2.01 0.25 4.24
N ILE A 75 1.98 -0.99 4.76
CA ILE A 75 1.95 -1.26 6.20
C ILE A 75 3.18 -0.64 6.90
N ALA A 76 4.38 -0.82 6.34
CA ALA A 76 5.62 -0.27 6.89
C ALA A 76 5.57 1.26 7.00
N ARG A 77 5.02 1.91 5.98
CA ARG A 77 4.85 3.37 5.95
C ARG A 77 3.85 3.83 7.01
N ASP A 78 2.68 3.23 7.07
CA ASP A 78 1.62 3.61 7.99
C ASP A 78 2.05 3.35 9.45
N MET A 79 2.76 2.24 9.70
CA MET A 79 3.36 1.93 11.01
C MET A 79 4.40 2.97 11.42
N ARG A 80 5.29 3.38 10.50
CA ARG A 80 6.29 4.43 10.76
C ARG A 80 5.63 5.75 11.15
N VAL A 81 4.56 6.15 10.46
CA VAL A 81 3.79 7.36 10.78
C VAL A 81 3.21 7.27 12.20
N LYS A 82 2.65 6.12 12.58
CA LYS A 82 2.12 5.91 13.94
C LYS A 82 3.21 6.01 15.01
N ILE A 83 4.35 5.33 14.81
CA ILE A 83 5.49 5.37 15.74
C ILE A 83 6.03 6.80 15.90
N GLN A 84 6.19 7.52 14.78
CA GLN A 84 6.66 8.91 14.80
C GLN A 84 5.69 9.83 15.53
N ALA A 85 4.39 9.64 15.34
CA ALA A 85 3.36 10.39 16.08
C ALA A 85 3.43 10.11 17.59
N MET A 86 3.70 8.87 17.99
CA MET A 86 3.86 8.50 19.40
C MET A 86 5.12 9.11 20.04
N PHE A 87 6.26 9.06 19.35
CA PHE A 87 7.47 9.76 19.81
C PHE A 87 7.26 11.28 19.94
N LYS A 88 6.56 11.88 18.96
CA LYS A 88 6.19 13.30 19.02
C LYS A 88 5.35 13.61 20.27
N ARG A 89 4.35 12.77 20.59
CA ARG A 89 3.53 12.91 21.80
C ARG A 89 4.39 12.79 23.08
N PHE A 90 5.32 11.83 23.14
CA PHE A 90 6.23 11.72 24.28
C PHE A 90 7.05 13.00 24.49
N ARG A 91 7.57 13.61 23.43
CA ARG A 91 8.31 14.88 23.53
C ARG A 91 7.43 16.03 24.02
N GLU A 92 6.22 16.15 23.48
CA GLU A 92 5.27 17.17 23.89
C GLU A 92 4.90 17.06 25.39
N GLU A 93 4.66 15.84 25.89
CA GLU A 93 4.30 15.60 27.30
C GLU A 93 5.48 15.78 28.27
N THR A 94 6.71 15.53 27.82
CA THR A 94 7.91 15.57 28.68
C THR A 94 8.66 16.90 28.58
N GLY A 95 8.26 17.78 27.66
CA GLY A 95 8.97 19.04 27.38
C GLY A 95 10.39 18.83 26.83
N VAL A 96 10.68 17.64 26.31
CA VAL A 96 11.99 17.29 25.77
C VAL A 96 12.12 17.86 24.36
N GLY A 97 13.09 18.74 24.16
CA GLY A 97 13.37 19.38 22.88
C GLY A 97 14.04 18.46 21.85
N GLU A 98 14.26 19.01 20.65
CA GLU A 98 14.86 18.36 19.48
C GLU A 98 16.40 18.22 19.62
N ASP A 99 16.86 17.46 20.61
CA ASP A 99 18.26 17.00 20.64
C ASP A 99 18.51 16.09 19.42
N ALA A 100 19.40 16.49 18.53
CA ALA A 100 19.70 15.78 17.29
C ALA A 100 20.15 14.33 17.52
N GLU A 101 20.88 14.08 18.61
CA GLU A 101 21.29 12.72 18.98
C GLU A 101 20.08 11.89 19.38
N PHE A 102 19.17 12.49 20.14
CA PHE A 102 17.95 11.83 20.60
C PHE A 102 16.97 11.53 19.46
N LEU A 103 16.82 12.46 18.51
CA LEU A 103 16.04 12.24 17.29
C LEU A 103 16.64 11.11 16.41
N SER A 104 17.97 10.96 16.40
CA SER A 104 18.61 9.82 15.73
C SER A 104 18.23 8.51 16.42
N MET A 105 18.23 8.46 17.76
CA MET A 105 17.82 7.27 18.52
C MET A 105 16.37 6.86 18.22
N GLU A 106 15.44 7.81 18.20
CA GLU A 106 14.04 7.55 17.82
C GLU A 106 13.91 7.02 16.40
N THR A 107 14.67 7.60 15.48
CA THR A 107 14.67 7.22 14.07
C THR A 107 15.15 5.78 13.91
N ASP A 108 16.21 5.40 14.61
CA ASP A 108 16.77 4.05 14.56
C ASP A 108 15.86 3.04 15.26
N ALA A 109 15.28 3.40 16.41
CA ALA A 109 14.24 2.60 17.05
C ALA A 109 13.05 2.37 16.11
N SER A 110 12.54 3.42 15.46
CA SER A 110 11.43 3.32 14.51
C SER A 110 11.73 2.37 13.35
N LYS A 111 12.94 2.43 12.78
CA LYS A 111 13.37 1.48 11.73
C LYS A 111 13.39 0.04 12.25
N SER A 112 13.97 -0.19 13.43
CA SER A 112 14.06 -1.53 14.04
C SER A 112 12.66 -2.11 14.27
N ILE A 113 11.78 -1.34 14.92
CA ILE A 113 10.40 -1.76 15.23
C ILE A 113 9.66 -2.12 13.94
N VAL A 114 9.72 -1.27 12.90
CA VAL A 114 9.07 -1.59 11.61
C VAL A 114 9.65 -2.87 11.01
N SER A 115 10.98 -3.04 11.00
CA SER A 115 11.61 -4.24 10.44
C SER A 115 11.20 -5.52 11.17
N GLU A 116 11.17 -5.50 12.49
CA GLU A 116 10.87 -6.67 13.32
C GLU A 116 9.37 -7.04 13.27
N THR A 117 8.50 -6.05 13.15
CA THR A 117 7.05 -6.25 13.16
C THR A 117 6.47 -6.64 11.82
N LEU A 118 7.13 -6.28 10.70
CA LEU A 118 6.69 -6.66 9.35
C LEU A 118 6.61 -8.19 9.15
N VAL A 119 7.34 -8.97 9.95
CA VAL A 119 7.23 -10.44 9.97
C VAL A 119 5.80 -10.90 10.31
N GLY A 120 5.06 -10.12 11.10
CA GLY A 120 3.65 -10.36 11.44
C GLY A 120 2.65 -10.02 10.33
N CYS A 121 3.08 -9.44 9.21
CA CYS A 121 2.20 -9.09 8.10
C CYS A 121 1.71 -10.34 7.36
N LYS A 122 0.39 -10.51 7.28
CA LYS A 122 -0.24 -11.63 6.57
C LYS A 122 -1.40 -11.16 5.70
N ALA A 123 -1.75 -11.95 4.69
CA ALA A 123 -2.90 -11.67 3.85
C ALA A 123 -4.18 -12.07 4.59
N ARG A 124 -5.10 -11.12 4.80
CA ARG A 124 -6.44 -11.37 5.32
C ARG A 124 -7.34 -11.95 4.24
N THR A 125 -7.29 -11.36 3.04
CA THR A 125 -8.06 -11.81 1.88
C THR A 125 -7.36 -11.42 0.59
N GLN A 126 -7.72 -12.11 -0.50
CA GLN A 126 -7.26 -11.80 -1.84
C GLN A 126 -8.37 -12.08 -2.87
N LYS A 127 -8.37 -11.33 -3.97
CA LYS A 127 -9.22 -11.59 -5.14
C LYS A 127 -8.38 -11.58 -6.40
N ILE A 128 -8.55 -12.60 -7.22
CA ILE A 128 -7.86 -12.74 -8.51
C ILE A 128 -8.90 -12.56 -9.60
N LEU A 129 -8.62 -11.70 -10.57
CA LEU A 129 -9.42 -11.48 -11.76
C LEU A 129 -8.55 -11.75 -12.99
N ARG A 130 -9.18 -12.26 -14.05
CA ARG A 130 -8.53 -12.42 -15.34
C ARG A 130 -8.99 -11.31 -16.28
N GLU A 131 -8.04 -10.51 -16.74
CA GLU A 131 -8.22 -9.40 -17.69
C GLU A 131 -7.53 -9.78 -19.01
N GLY A 132 -8.23 -10.55 -19.85
CA GLY A 132 -7.65 -11.11 -21.08
C GLY A 132 -6.53 -12.12 -20.79
N THR A 133 -5.30 -11.76 -21.15
CA THR A 133 -4.09 -12.55 -20.89
C THR A 133 -3.40 -12.20 -19.57
N LEU A 134 -3.92 -11.20 -18.84
CA LEU A 134 -3.36 -10.71 -17.58
C LEU A 134 -4.17 -11.20 -16.39
N TYR A 135 -3.49 -11.34 -15.25
CA TYR A 135 -4.06 -11.55 -13.93
C TYR A 135 -3.96 -10.27 -13.12
N ARG A 136 -5.11 -9.73 -12.71
CA ARG A 136 -5.18 -8.67 -11.70
C ARG A 136 -5.41 -9.32 -10.35
N VAL A 137 -4.55 -9.03 -9.39
CA VAL A 137 -4.67 -9.52 -8.02
C VAL A 137 -4.91 -8.33 -7.11
N TYR A 138 -5.93 -8.43 -6.27
CA TYR A 138 -6.14 -7.56 -5.13
C TYR A 138 -5.81 -8.33 -3.87
N VAL A 139 -5.14 -7.70 -2.91
CA VAL A 139 -4.88 -8.27 -1.58
C VAL A 139 -5.26 -7.25 -0.52
N LEU A 140 -5.68 -7.75 0.63
CA LEU A 140 -5.78 -6.99 1.87
C LEU A 140 -4.81 -7.62 2.85
N MET A 141 -3.72 -6.92 3.17
CA MET A 141 -2.79 -7.36 4.20
C MET A 141 -3.23 -6.79 5.55
N GLU A 142 -2.95 -7.55 6.61
CA GLU A 142 -3.15 -7.13 7.99
C GLU A 142 -1.87 -7.27 8.82
N LEU A 143 -1.68 -6.35 9.76
CA LEU A 143 -0.63 -6.40 10.77
C LEU A 143 -1.23 -6.17 12.17
N PRO A 144 -1.03 -7.10 13.12
CA PRO A 144 -1.40 -6.87 14.52
C PRO A 144 -0.59 -5.72 15.12
N ILE A 145 -1.26 -4.71 15.66
CA ILE A 145 -0.63 -3.53 16.26
C ILE A 145 -0.01 -3.86 17.62
N GLY A 146 -0.59 -4.79 18.37
CA GLY A 146 -0.08 -5.18 19.70
C GLY A 146 1.37 -5.67 19.69
N ALA A 147 1.78 -6.41 18.64
CA ALA A 147 3.16 -6.83 18.47
C ALA A 147 4.11 -5.63 18.24
N ALA A 148 3.66 -4.62 17.51
CA ALA A 148 4.44 -3.41 17.27
C ALA A 148 4.54 -2.53 18.50
N ASN A 149 3.48 -2.44 19.29
CA ASN A 149 3.50 -1.74 20.58
C ASN A 149 4.45 -2.43 21.57
N ALA A 150 4.44 -3.78 21.61
CA ALA A 150 5.33 -4.54 22.46
C ALA A 150 6.80 -4.31 22.09
N GLU A 151 7.11 -4.33 20.79
CA GLU A 151 8.45 -4.06 20.30
C GLU A 151 8.88 -2.62 20.56
N MET A 152 7.98 -1.65 20.37
CA MET A 152 8.27 -0.25 20.69
C MET A 152 8.57 -0.04 22.16
N LEU A 153 7.79 -0.65 23.05
CA LEU A 153 8.04 -0.60 24.49
C LEU A 153 9.39 -1.22 24.85
N ALA A 154 9.73 -2.36 24.23
CA ALA A 154 11.01 -3.01 24.40
C ALA A 154 12.18 -2.11 23.99
N LYS A 155 12.14 -1.51 22.78
CA LYS A 155 13.19 -0.58 22.31
C LYS A 155 13.37 0.64 23.20
N ILE A 156 12.28 1.21 23.71
CA ILE A 156 12.36 2.34 24.64
C ILE A 156 13.03 1.91 25.96
N LYS A 157 12.67 0.74 26.50
CA LYS A 157 13.24 0.20 27.75
C LYS A 157 14.70 -0.22 27.61
N GLU A 158 15.11 -0.71 26.45
CA GLU A 158 16.49 -1.08 26.14
C GLU A 158 17.43 0.15 26.11
N ASN A 159 16.92 1.31 25.67
CA ASN A 159 17.66 2.55 25.64
C ASN A 159 17.42 3.38 26.91
N GLU A 160 18.38 3.39 27.85
CA GLU A 160 18.28 4.07 29.14
C GLU A 160 17.92 5.57 29.01
N ARG A 161 18.43 6.26 27.98
CA ARG A 161 18.11 7.67 27.74
C ARG A 161 16.66 7.83 27.32
N MET A 162 16.18 7.04 26.37
CA MET A 162 14.78 7.08 25.95
C MET A 162 13.85 6.73 27.11
N TYR A 163 14.14 5.66 27.84
CA TYR A 163 13.35 5.26 29.01
C TYR A 163 13.28 6.38 30.07
N THR A 164 14.43 6.95 30.44
CA THR A 164 14.50 8.00 31.47
C THR A 164 13.66 9.22 31.08
N ARG A 165 13.65 9.59 29.80
CA ARG A 165 12.86 10.71 29.29
C ARG A 165 11.36 10.39 29.22
N TYR A 166 11.00 9.21 28.73
CA TYR A 166 9.62 8.90 28.35
C TYR A 166 8.79 8.22 29.44
N ARG A 167 9.42 7.58 30.43
CA ARG A 167 8.70 6.85 31.50
C ARG A 167 7.70 7.70 32.31
N ALA A 168 7.87 9.03 32.31
CA ALA A 168 7.00 9.95 33.02
C ALA A 168 5.81 10.46 32.17
N SER A 169 5.81 10.19 30.87
CA SER A 169 4.74 10.59 29.95
C SER A 169 3.49 9.72 30.15
N GLU A 170 2.30 10.30 29.96
CA GLU A 170 1.05 9.55 30.01
C GLU A 170 0.96 8.58 28.83
N ALA A 171 1.42 8.99 27.65
CA ALA A 171 1.48 8.13 26.48
C ALA A 171 2.35 6.88 26.70
N PHE A 172 3.43 6.96 27.51
CA PHE A 172 4.23 5.78 27.84
C PHE A 172 3.45 4.80 28.73
N LYS A 173 2.69 5.31 29.70
CA LYS A 173 1.80 4.47 30.53
C LYS A 173 0.72 3.80 29.69
N GLU A 174 0.08 4.55 28.78
CA GLU A 174 -0.89 4.00 27.84
C GLU A 174 -0.28 2.89 26.99
N LEU A 175 0.95 3.09 26.48
CA LEU A 175 1.68 2.06 25.74
C LEU A 175 1.93 0.81 26.59
N GLU A 176 2.32 0.95 27.86
CA GLU A 176 2.49 -0.17 28.79
C GLU A 176 1.18 -0.95 29.00
N GLU A 177 0.06 -0.25 29.20
CA GLU A 177 -1.26 -0.87 29.37
C GLU A 177 -1.73 -1.61 28.11
N GLU A 178 -1.51 -1.04 26.93
CA GLU A 178 -1.84 -1.68 25.66
C GLU A 178 -1.04 -2.97 25.45
N VAL A 179 0.25 -2.95 25.78
CA VAL A 179 1.11 -4.14 25.71
C VAL A 179 0.70 -5.19 26.72
N GLU A 180 0.33 -4.80 27.95
CA GLU A 180 -0.15 -5.74 28.96
C GLU A 180 -1.46 -6.42 28.53
N LYS A 181 -2.40 -5.64 27.96
CA LYS A 181 -3.66 -6.17 27.39
C LYS A 181 -3.36 -7.16 26.26
N TYR A 182 -2.44 -6.81 25.36
CA TYR A 182 -2.02 -7.67 24.25
C TYR A 182 -1.42 -9.01 24.74
N GLU A 183 -0.49 -8.98 25.69
CA GLU A 183 0.14 -10.20 26.21
C GLU A 183 -0.83 -11.09 26.99
N LYS A 184 -1.90 -10.54 27.57
CA LYS A 184 -3.00 -11.33 28.18
C LYS A 184 -3.85 -12.04 27.14
N ILE A 185 -4.11 -11.41 25.98
CA ILE A 185 -4.91 -11.98 24.89
C ILE A 185 -4.13 -13.06 24.11
N LYS A 186 -2.80 -12.92 24.04
CA LYS A 186 -1.90 -13.85 23.35
C LYS A 186 -1.70 -15.18 24.09
N LYS A 187 -1.92 -15.22 25.41
CA LYS A 187 -1.86 -16.43 26.25
C LYS A 187 -3.11 -17.28 26.10
#